data_AF-A0A1S2K0H4-F1
#
_entry.id   AF-A0A1S2K0H4-F1
#
_cell.length_a   1.000
_cell.length_b   1.000
_cell.length_c   1.000
_cell.angle_alpha   90.00
_cell.angle_beta   90.00
_cell.angle_gamma   90.00
#
_symmetry.space_group_name_H-M   'P 1'
#
loop_
_entity.id
_entity.type
_entity.pdbx_description
1 polymer ?
#
loop_
_entity_poly.entity_id
_entity_poly.type
_entity_poly.pdbx_seq_one_letter_code
_entity_poly.pdbx_strand_id
1 'polypeptide(L)'
;MGFASADSPLAGAVRRAARRRPGPARLLVPYGGRLYELRLARRPSATAVVCRTVARPSALTARELEVLAELAEGRTNPEIAERLCVARRTVATHVEHILVKLGVPNRVAAAARAVAWGLEPAP
;
A
#
# COMPACT_ATOMS: atom_id res chain seq x y z
N MET A 1 -0.13 -16.85 -13.61
CA MET A 1 0.34 -16.60 -12.22
C MET A 1 1.70 -15.93 -12.32
N GLY A 2 1.91 -14.77 -11.68
CA GLY A 2 3.20 -14.07 -11.72
C GLY A 2 3.97 -14.31 -10.44
N PHE A 3 5.20 -14.82 -10.55
CA PHE A 3 6.12 -14.88 -9.42
C PHE A 3 6.84 -13.53 -9.33
N ALA A 4 6.86 -12.91 -8.15
CA ALA A 4 7.66 -11.71 -7.95
C ALA A 4 9.14 -12.15 -7.85
N SER A 5 9.92 -11.92 -8.90
CA SER A 5 11.39 -12.07 -8.86
C SER A 5 11.99 -11.08 -7.84
N ALA A 6 13.21 -11.35 -7.38
CA ALA A 6 13.96 -10.44 -6.51
C ALA A 6 14.17 -9.04 -7.12
N ASP A 7 14.14 -8.94 -8.45
CA ASP A 7 14.21 -7.69 -9.24
C ASP A 7 12.86 -7.00 -9.44
N SER A 8 11.79 -7.51 -8.84
CA SER A 8 10.48 -6.87 -8.92
C SER A 8 10.50 -5.52 -8.22
N PRO A 9 9.88 -4.47 -8.79
CA PRO A 9 9.65 -3.21 -8.08
C PRO A 9 8.72 -3.36 -6.87
N LEU A 10 8.22 -4.55 -6.56
CA LEU A 10 7.48 -4.85 -5.32
C LEU A 10 8.34 -5.54 -4.24
N ALA A 11 9.61 -5.85 -4.54
CA ALA A 11 10.51 -6.56 -3.62
C ALA A 11 10.71 -5.80 -2.30
N GLY A 12 10.74 -4.47 -2.32
CA GLY A 12 10.85 -3.68 -1.10
C GLY A 12 9.61 -3.80 -0.20
N ALA A 13 8.40 -3.86 -0.78
CA ALA A 13 7.16 -4.09 -0.04
C ALA A 13 7.13 -5.49 0.59
N VAL A 14 7.56 -6.52 -0.16
CA VAL A 14 7.73 -7.90 0.34
C VAL A 14 8.66 -7.94 1.56
N ARG A 15 9.84 -7.31 1.46
CA ARG A 15 10.84 -7.31 2.54
C ARG A 15 10.31 -6.60 3.79
N ARG A 16 9.58 -5.49 3.65
CA ARG A 16 8.97 -4.78 4.78
C ARG A 16 7.94 -5.65 5.50
N ALA A 17 7.02 -6.24 4.74
CA ALA A 17 5.96 -7.04 5.33
C ALA A 17 6.46 -8.34 5.97
N ALA A 18 7.46 -9.00 5.37
CA ALA A 18 8.11 -10.17 5.96
C ALA A 18 8.78 -9.85 7.32
N ARG A 19 9.24 -8.62 7.53
CA ARG A 19 9.78 -8.17 8.83
C ARG A 19 8.68 -7.85 9.84
N ARG A 20 7.58 -7.23 9.42
CA ARG A 20 6.49 -6.79 10.31
C ARG A 20 5.56 -7.91 10.76
N ARG A 21 5.38 -8.97 9.95
CA ARG A 21 4.44 -10.05 10.24
C ARG A 21 5.13 -11.42 10.15
N PRO A 22 5.40 -12.10 11.29
CA PRO A 22 5.95 -13.45 11.29
C PRO A 22 4.83 -14.46 10.96
N GLY A 23 4.46 -14.60 9.69
CA GLY A 23 3.42 -15.55 9.28
C GLY A 23 2.97 -15.40 7.83
N PRO A 24 2.07 -16.27 7.35
CA PRO A 24 1.43 -16.08 6.06
C PRO A 24 0.66 -14.75 6.07
N ALA A 25 1.01 -13.87 5.13
CA ALA A 25 0.46 -12.52 5.07
C ALA A 25 -0.11 -12.26 3.68
N ARG A 26 -1.30 -11.64 3.67
CA ARG A 26 -1.92 -11.04 2.49
C ARG A 26 -1.74 -9.54 2.57
N LEU A 27 -1.18 -8.96 1.51
CA LEU A 27 -0.93 -7.53 1.41
C LEU A 27 -1.53 -6.99 0.13
N LEU A 28 -1.93 -5.72 0.18
CA LEU A 28 -2.34 -4.96 -0.98
C LEU A 28 -1.29 -3.87 -1.22
N VAL A 29 -0.74 -3.81 -2.42
CA VAL A 29 0.29 -2.82 -2.78
C VAL A 29 -0.11 -2.09 -4.06
N PRO A 30 -0.40 -0.78 -4.00
CA PRO A 30 -0.67 0.01 -5.19
C PRO A 30 0.65 0.36 -5.89
N TYR A 31 0.78 0.03 -7.17
CA TYR A 31 1.97 0.34 -7.96
C TYR A 31 1.62 0.48 -9.45
N GLY A 32 2.16 1.49 -10.13
CA GLY A 32 1.98 1.68 -11.56
C GLY A 32 0.52 1.76 -12.00
N GLY A 33 -0.34 2.40 -11.21
CA GLY A 33 -1.77 2.52 -11.51
C GLY A 33 -2.61 1.26 -11.22
N ARG A 34 -2.00 0.17 -10.76
CA ARG A 34 -2.66 -1.11 -10.46
C ARG A 34 -2.57 -1.43 -8.97
N LEU A 35 -3.46 -2.31 -8.51
CA LEU A 35 -3.39 -2.86 -7.16
C LEU A 35 -2.92 -4.31 -7.23
N TYR A 36 -1.89 -4.64 -6.47
CA TYR A 36 -1.34 -5.99 -6.40
C TYR A 36 -1.68 -6.63 -5.06
N GLU A 37 -2.18 -7.86 -5.10
CA GLU A 37 -2.26 -8.71 -3.93
C GLU A 37 -1.00 -9.56 -3.85
N LEU A 38 -0.26 -9.43 -2.75
CA LEU A 38 0.90 -10.24 -2.43
C LEU A 38 0.50 -11.25 -1.36
N ARG A 39 0.71 -12.54 -1.65
CA ARG A 39 0.61 -13.61 -0.66
C ARG A 39 2.00 -14.11 -0.33
N LEU A 40 2.38 -13.94 0.93
CA LEU A 40 3.65 -14.38 1.49
C LEU A 40 3.48 -15.75 2.14
N ALA A 41 4.31 -16.71 1.76
CA ALA A 41 4.42 -17.99 2.45
C ALA A 41 5.88 -18.20 2.86
N ARG A 42 6.11 -18.28 4.18
CA ARG A 42 7.45 -18.50 4.73
C ARG A 42 7.84 -19.97 4.52
N ARG A 43 9.00 -20.21 3.93
CA ARG A 43 9.67 -21.52 3.84
C ARG A 43 10.97 -21.45 4.66
N PRO A 44 11.55 -22.59 5.07
CA PRO A 44 12.76 -22.60 5.90
C PRO A 44 13.94 -21.81 5.31
N SER A 45 14.10 -21.83 3.99
CA SER A 45 15.21 -21.21 3.27
C SER A 45 14.84 -20.00 2.41
N ALA A 46 13.56 -19.66 2.27
CA ALA A 46 13.10 -18.57 1.40
C ALA A 46 11.69 -18.06 1.78
N THR A 47 11.33 -16.88 1.28
CA THR A 47 9.92 -16.42 1.30
C THR A 47 9.35 -16.57 -0.09
N ALA A 48 8.37 -17.46 -0.26
CA ALA A 48 7.63 -17.57 -1.51
C ALA A 48 6.61 -16.42 -1.58
N VAL A 49 6.62 -15.70 -2.71
CA VAL A 49 5.69 -14.60 -2.97
C VAL A 49 4.88 -14.93 -4.20
N VAL A 50 3.56 -14.99 -4.04
CA VAL A 50 2.63 -15.00 -5.17
C VAL A 50 2.10 -13.59 -5.35
N CYS A 51 2.23 -13.05 -6.57
CA CYS A 51 1.75 -11.73 -6.92
C CYS A 51 0.65 -11.85 -7.98
N ARG A 52 -0.46 -11.14 -7.77
CA ARG A 52 -1.51 -10.99 -8.78
C ARG A 52 -2.12 -9.60 -8.73
N THR A 53 -2.52 -9.09 -9.88
CA THR A 53 -3.32 -7.86 -9.94
C THR A 53 -4.74 -8.16 -9.44
N VAL A 54 -5.30 -7.25 -8.67
CA VAL A 54 -6.67 -7.34 -8.12
C VAL A 54 -7.44 -6.05 -8.38
N ALA A 55 -8.77 -6.14 -8.33
CA ALA A 55 -9.63 -4.97 -8.36
C ALA A 55 -9.41 -4.10 -7.12
N ARG A 56 -9.60 -2.79 -7.28
CA ARG A 56 -9.49 -1.83 -6.18
C ARG A 56 -10.69 -2.01 -5.24
N PRO A 57 -10.48 -2.08 -3.90
CA PRO A 57 -11.54 -2.43 -2.94
C PRO A 57 -12.59 -1.33 -2.73
N SER A 58 -12.44 -0.17 -3.36
CA SER A 58 -13.29 1.01 -3.18
C SER A 58 -13.30 1.88 -4.44
N ALA A 59 -14.13 2.94 -4.45
CA ALA A 59 -14.13 3.99 -5.48
C ALA A 59 -12.85 4.86 -5.50
N LEU A 60 -11.81 4.47 -4.76
CA LEU A 60 -10.53 5.16 -4.77
C LEU A 60 -9.82 4.99 -6.12
N THR A 61 -9.25 6.09 -6.59
CA THR A 61 -8.33 6.12 -7.70
C THR A 61 -7.01 5.42 -7.33
N ALA A 62 -6.21 5.07 -8.33
CA ALA A 62 -4.90 4.47 -8.07
C ALA A 62 -4.00 5.40 -7.22
N ARG A 63 -4.03 6.70 -7.53
CA ARG A 63 -3.24 7.69 -6.80
C ARG A 63 -3.69 7.88 -5.35
N GLU A 64 -5.00 7.85 -5.11
CA GLU A 64 -5.54 7.89 -3.75
C GLU A 64 -5.15 6.65 -2.94
N LEU A 65 -5.07 5.47 -3.57
CA LEU A 65 -4.57 4.26 -2.90
C LEU A 65 -3.09 4.38 -2.53
N GLU A 66 -2.26 4.95 -3.40
CA GLU A 66 -0.84 5.22 -3.09
C GLU A 66 -0.72 6.16 -1.89
N VAL A 67 -1.45 7.28 -1.88
CA VAL A 67 -1.47 8.21 -0.73
C VAL A 67 -1.99 7.52 0.53
N LEU A 68 -3.05 6.73 0.44
CA LEU A 68 -3.61 6.00 1.58
C LEU A 68 -2.64 4.95 2.14
N ALA A 69 -1.88 4.28 1.29
CA ALA A 69 -0.85 3.32 1.71
C ALA A 69 0.29 4.03 2.47
N GLU A 70 0.66 5.23 2.05
CA GLU A 70 1.65 6.04 2.75
C GLU A 70 1.12 6.60 4.09
N LEU A 71 -0.18 6.93 4.19
CA LEU A 71 -0.83 7.27 5.46
C LEU A 71 -0.79 6.11 6.45
N ALA A 72 -0.92 4.86 5.98
CA ALA A 72 -0.85 3.66 6.82
C ALA A 72 0.52 3.51 7.52
N GLU A 73 1.58 4.05 6.91
CA GLU A 73 2.92 4.12 7.50
C GLU A 73 3.11 5.29 8.48
N GLY A 74 2.08 6.11 8.70
CA GLY A 74 2.13 7.25 9.61
C GLY A 74 2.79 8.50 9.02
N ARG A 75 3.07 8.54 7.73
CA ARG A 75 3.77 9.66 7.07
C ARG A 75 2.91 10.92 7.00
N THR A 76 3.55 12.06 7.16
CA THR A 76 2.99 13.41 7.02
C THR A 76 2.84 13.80 5.55
N ASN A 77 2.01 14.80 5.24
CA ASN A 77 1.81 15.24 3.86
C ASN A 77 3.11 15.69 3.14
N PRO A 78 4.07 16.36 3.80
CA PRO A 78 5.41 16.61 3.24
C PRO A 78 6.16 15.34 2.83
N GLU A 79 6.24 14.36 3.71
CA GLU A 79 6.96 13.10 3.44
C GLU A 79 6.30 12.32 2.30
N ILE A 80 4.96 12.31 2.26
CA ILE A 80 4.20 11.70 1.16
C ILE A 80 4.47 12.43 -0.15
N ALA A 81 4.50 13.77 -0.13
CA ALA A 81 4.76 14.59 -1.30
C ALA A 81 6.14 14.31 -1.89
N GLU A 82 7.16 14.20 -1.05
CA GLU A 82 8.52 13.84 -1.44
C GLU A 82 8.57 12.43 -2.04
N ARG A 83 7.99 11.43 -1.36
CA ARG A 83 8.01 10.03 -1.83
C ARG A 83 7.26 9.83 -3.14
N LEU A 84 6.18 10.56 -3.34
CA LEU A 84 5.32 10.45 -4.52
C LEU A 84 5.67 11.48 -5.61
N CYS A 85 6.71 12.30 -5.40
CA CYS A 85 7.14 13.36 -6.32
C CYS A 85 6.01 14.31 -6.75
N VAL A 86 5.21 14.81 -5.80
CA VAL A 86 4.12 15.76 -6.02
C VAL A 86 4.13 16.91 -5.01
N ALA A 87 3.34 17.95 -5.25
CA ALA A 87 3.21 19.05 -4.31
C ALA A 87 2.46 18.63 -3.02
N ARG A 88 2.85 19.22 -1.88
CA ARG A 88 2.19 19.05 -0.57
C ARG A 88 0.68 19.33 -0.61
N ARG A 89 0.28 20.36 -1.37
CA ARG A 89 -1.14 20.71 -1.58
C ARG A 89 -1.90 19.60 -2.30
N THR A 90 -1.29 18.97 -3.31
CA THR A 90 -1.88 17.84 -4.02
C THR A 90 -2.13 16.66 -3.09
N VAL A 91 -1.18 16.36 -2.19
CA VAL A 91 -1.39 15.33 -1.16
C VAL A 91 -2.56 15.69 -0.24
N ALA A 92 -2.64 16.93 0.22
CA ALA A 92 -3.76 17.38 1.07
C ALA A 92 -5.12 17.17 0.39
N THR A 93 -5.25 17.55 -0.89
CA THR A 93 -6.47 17.31 -1.68
C THR A 93 -6.78 15.83 -1.84
N HIS A 94 -5.78 14.98 -2.10
CA HIS A 94 -6.00 13.53 -2.13
C HIS A 94 -6.47 13.00 -0.78
N VAL A 95 -5.91 13.46 0.34
CA VAL A 95 -6.36 13.05 1.68
C VAL A 95 -7.82 13.44 1.89
N GLU A 96 -8.22 14.67 1.58
CA GLU A 96 -9.63 15.12 1.68
C GLU A 96 -10.58 14.22 0.89
N HIS A 97 -10.25 13.93 -0.38
CA HIS A 97 -11.05 13.03 -1.21
C HIS A 97 -11.12 11.60 -0.65
N ILE A 98 -10.02 11.09 -0.09
CA ILE A 98 -9.97 9.79 0.57
C ILE A 98 -10.93 9.76 1.76
N LEU A 99 -10.91 10.80 2.62
CA LEU A 99 -11.80 10.86 3.79
C LEU A 99 -13.27 10.80 3.38
N VAL A 100 -13.64 11.59 2.37
CA VAL A 100 -15.00 11.60 1.80
C VAL A 100 -15.37 10.25 1.23
N LYS A 101 -14.52 9.66 0.36
CA LYS A 101 -14.80 8.38 -0.29
C LYS A 101 -14.84 7.19 0.65
N LEU A 102 -14.09 7.24 1.75
CA LEU A 102 -14.11 6.20 2.79
C LEU A 102 -15.19 6.44 3.86
N GLY A 103 -15.80 7.63 3.89
CA GLY A 103 -16.76 8.01 4.92
C GLY A 103 -16.13 8.03 6.33
N VAL A 104 -14.87 8.47 6.44
CA VAL A 104 -14.13 8.49 7.71
C VAL A 104 -13.80 9.92 8.14
N PRO A 105 -13.78 10.22 9.44
CA PRO A 105 -13.73 11.61 9.92
C PRO A 105 -12.34 12.24 9.85
N ASN A 106 -11.27 11.46 9.81
CA ASN A 106 -9.92 11.98 9.86
C ASN A 106 -8.88 11.01 9.27
N ARG A 107 -7.67 11.53 9.07
CA ARG A 107 -6.54 10.77 8.50
C ARG A 107 -6.16 9.54 9.33
N VAL A 108 -6.35 9.57 10.65
CA VAL A 108 -6.03 8.44 11.54
C VAL A 108 -7.01 7.30 11.30
N ALA A 109 -8.30 7.60 11.17
CA ALA A 109 -9.32 6.63 10.80
C ALA A 109 -9.11 6.06 9.39
N ALA A 110 -8.67 6.88 8.43
CA ALA A 110 -8.28 6.42 7.10
C ALA A 110 -7.07 5.48 7.15
N ALA A 111 -6.00 5.86 7.87
CA ALA A 111 -4.82 5.03 8.06
C ALA A 111 -5.17 3.69 8.74
N ALA A 112 -6.01 3.70 9.79
CA ALA A 112 -6.48 2.49 10.45
C ALA A 112 -7.25 1.55 9.48
N ARG A 113 -8.08 2.12 8.60
CA ARG A 113 -8.78 1.35 7.55
C ARG A 113 -7.78 0.71 6.57
N ALA A 114 -6.76 1.46 6.15
CA ALA A 114 -5.71 0.96 5.27
C ALA A 114 -4.91 -0.19 5.91
N VAL A 115 -4.54 -0.05 7.18
CA VAL A 115 -3.86 -1.10 7.96
C VAL A 115 -4.72 -2.35 8.05
N ALA A 116 -6.03 -2.20 8.31
CA ALA A 116 -6.98 -3.32 8.37
C ALA A 116 -7.11 -4.06 7.02
N TRP A 117 -6.97 -3.35 5.90
CA TRP A 117 -6.93 -3.96 4.56
C TRP A 117 -5.60 -4.65 4.25
N GLY A 118 -4.56 -4.46 5.08
CA GLY A 118 -3.20 -4.87 4.78
C GLY A 118 -2.59 -4.08 3.62
N LEU A 119 -3.00 -2.83 3.45
CA LEU A 119 -2.48 -1.92 2.43
C LEU A 119 -1.09 -1.43 2.84
N GLU A 120 -0.11 -1.64 1.96
CA GLU A 120 1.29 -1.29 2.15
C GLU A 120 1.75 -0.42 0.99
N PRO A 121 2.58 0.61 1.22
CA PRO A 121 3.06 1.44 0.13
C PRO A 121 3.99 0.66 -0.80
N ALA A 122 4.05 1.08 -2.05
CA ALA A 122 5.13 0.70 -2.95
C ALA A 122 6.49 1.09 -2.36
N PRO A 123 7.59 0.41 -2.74
CA PRO A 123 8.91 0.82 -2.30
C PRO A 123 9.28 2.24 -2.73
#